data_AF-A0A803NSU3-F1
#
_entry.id   AF-A0A803NSU3-F1
#
_cell.length_a   1.000
_cell.length_b   1.000
_cell.length_c   1.000
_cell.angle_alpha   90.00
_cell.angle_beta   90.00
_cell.angle_gamma   90.00
#
_symmetry.space_group_name_H-M   'P 1'
#
loop_
_entity.id
_entity.type
_entity.pdbx_description
1 polymer ?
#
loop_
_entity_poly.entity_id
_entity_poly.type
_entity_poly.pdbx_seq_one_letter_code
_entity_poly.pdbx_strand_id
1 'polypeptide(L)'
;MTLEFITALFLRVSQKSLLNKMDARNLAVEMAPIIIWQKGREPDMYRQYWIQPQKGPSNHNLEPQPVYSAWDLLSDEGEAADASSLIPLDDGVPVDFGAIEVVQCLIEHHNAIFTDANETIWK
;
A
#
# COMPACT_ATOMS: atom_id res chain seq x y z
N MET A 1 -8.53 16.22 -11.58
CA MET A 1 -8.98 14.97 -12.23
C MET A 1 -8.64 13.71 -11.42
N THR A 2 -7.54 12.96 -11.63
CA THR A 2 -7.40 11.63 -10.98
C THR A 2 -7.44 11.65 -9.45
N LEU A 3 -6.64 12.51 -8.81
CA LEU A 3 -6.62 12.62 -7.34
C LEU A 3 -7.94 13.12 -6.76
N GLU A 4 -8.60 14.06 -7.45
CA GLU A 4 -9.95 14.54 -7.14
C GLU A 4 -10.96 13.40 -7.15
N PHE A 5 -11.01 12.59 -8.21
CA PHE A 5 -11.94 11.45 -8.27
C PHE A 5 -11.70 10.42 -7.18
N ILE A 6 -10.44 10.10 -6.90
CA ILE A 6 -10.06 9.16 -5.85
C ILE A 6 -10.49 9.69 -4.47
N THR A 7 -10.21 10.96 -4.18
CA THR A 7 -10.56 11.57 -2.89
C THR A 7 -12.07 11.76 -2.73
N ALA A 8 -12.80 12.05 -3.82
CA ALA A 8 -14.26 12.05 -3.84
C ALA A 8 -14.84 10.67 -3.51
N LEU A 9 -14.27 9.60 -4.09
CA LEU A 9 -14.65 8.23 -3.80
C LEU A 9 -14.41 7.90 -2.32
N PHE A 10 -13.23 8.21 -1.79
CA PHE A 10 -12.92 7.97 -0.38
C PHE A 10 -13.82 8.74 0.57
N LEU A 11 -14.17 9.98 0.25
CA LEU A 11 -15.16 10.75 1.02
C LEU A 11 -16.52 10.03 1.06
N ARG A 12 -16.99 9.48 -0.07
CA ARG A 12 -18.25 8.71 -0.11
C ARG A 12 -18.15 7.41 0.68
N VAL A 13 -17.02 6.72 0.61
CA VAL A 13 -16.76 5.49 1.39
C VAL A 13 -16.75 5.80 2.88
N SER A 14 -16.10 6.91 3.29
CA SER A 14 -16.00 7.31 4.69
C SER A 14 -17.35 7.72 5.30
N GLN A 15 -18.23 8.31 4.50
CA GLN A 15 -19.62 8.61 4.90
C GLN A 15 -20.46 7.35 5.20
N LYS A 16 -19.99 6.16 4.80
CA LYS A 16 -20.62 4.86 5.11
C LYS A 16 -19.85 4.07 6.18
N SER A 17 -18.99 4.72 6.95
CA SER A 17 -18.14 4.14 8.01
C SER A 17 -18.90 3.27 9.03
N LEU A 18 -20.16 3.59 9.34
CA LEU A 18 -20.97 2.77 10.26
C LEU A 18 -21.14 1.32 9.77
N LEU A 19 -21.20 1.11 8.44
CA LEU A 19 -21.40 -0.17 7.78
C LEU A 19 -20.06 -0.84 7.43
N ASN A 20 -19.15 -0.10 6.79
CA ASN A 20 -17.90 -0.64 6.26
C ASN A 20 -16.70 -0.54 7.23
N LYS A 21 -16.85 0.18 8.36
CA LYS A 21 -15.80 0.45 9.36
C LYS A 21 -14.59 1.24 8.86
N MET A 22 -14.70 1.86 7.69
CA MET A 22 -13.66 2.68 7.07
C MET A 22 -14.05 4.15 7.18
N ASP A 23 -13.59 4.83 8.23
CA ASP A 23 -13.65 6.29 8.30
C ASP A 23 -12.50 6.94 7.52
N ALA A 24 -12.47 8.27 7.45
CA ALA A 24 -11.45 8.99 6.67
C ALA A 24 -10.02 8.69 7.15
N ARG A 25 -9.83 8.52 8.46
CA ARG A 25 -8.55 8.20 9.06
C ARG A 25 -8.09 6.77 8.69
N ASN A 26 -8.97 5.79 8.83
CA ASN A 26 -8.66 4.40 8.46
C ASN A 26 -8.36 4.29 6.96
N LEU A 27 -9.12 4.98 6.11
CA LEU A 27 -8.82 5.06 4.68
C LEU A 27 -7.46 5.70 4.42
N ALA A 28 -7.10 6.77 5.12
CA ALA A 28 -5.83 7.44 4.94
C ALA A 28 -4.64 6.56 5.36
N VAL A 29 -4.77 5.79 6.46
CA VAL A 29 -3.74 4.83 6.89
C VAL A 29 -3.46 3.81 5.80
N GLU A 30 -4.50 3.24 5.20
CA GLU A 30 -4.36 2.20 4.17
C GLU A 30 -3.86 2.76 2.82
N MET A 31 -4.30 3.98 2.46
CA MET A 31 -4.08 4.53 1.11
C MET A 31 -2.86 5.43 1.01
N ALA A 32 -2.35 5.98 2.12
CA ALA A 32 -1.19 6.87 2.10
C ALA A 32 0.04 6.29 1.40
N PRO A 33 0.45 5.03 1.66
CA PRO A 33 1.61 4.43 0.98
C PRO A 33 1.46 4.33 -0.54
N ILE A 34 0.23 4.35 -1.04
CA ILE A 34 -0.08 4.22 -2.48
C ILE A 34 -0.15 5.59 -3.16
N ILE A 35 -0.53 6.64 -2.42
CA ILE A 35 -0.78 7.98 -2.95
C ILE A 35 0.46 8.86 -2.88
N ILE A 36 1.19 8.82 -1.77
CA ILE A 36 2.33 9.72 -1.53
C ILE A 36 3.38 9.05 -0.65
N TRP A 37 4.65 9.26 -1.00
CA TRP A 37 5.79 8.81 -0.20
C TRP A 37 6.95 9.79 -0.37
N GLN A 38 7.83 9.81 0.63
CA GLN A 38 9.07 10.58 0.54
C GLN A 38 10.02 9.95 -0.47
N LYS A 39 10.79 10.79 -1.18
CA LYS A 39 11.79 10.32 -2.14
C LYS A 39 12.77 9.35 -1.45
N GLY A 40 12.93 8.16 -2.03
CA GLY A 40 13.77 7.09 -1.47
C GLY A 40 13.09 6.18 -0.44
N ARG A 41 11.81 6.42 -0.13
CA ARG A 41 10.95 5.54 0.69
C ARG A 41 9.81 4.95 -0.13
N GLU A 42 10.09 4.63 -1.39
CA GLU A 42 9.10 4.02 -2.26
C GLU A 42 8.71 2.64 -1.69
N PRO A 43 7.41 2.37 -1.46
CA PRO A 43 7.01 1.10 -0.90
C PRO A 43 7.20 -0.04 -1.91
N ASP A 44 8.18 -0.91 -1.63
CA ASP A 44 8.56 -2.03 -2.50
C ASP A 44 7.39 -2.98 -2.78
N MET A 45 6.43 -3.09 -1.84
CA MET A 45 5.25 -3.94 -1.98
C MET A 45 4.37 -3.60 -3.19
N TYR A 46 4.31 -2.34 -3.61
CA TYR A 46 3.45 -1.93 -4.72
C TYR A 46 4.17 -1.88 -6.07
N ARG A 47 5.49 -2.11 -6.08
CA ARG A 47 6.32 -2.02 -7.29
C ARG A 47 5.82 -2.95 -8.41
N GLN A 48 5.29 -4.13 -8.08
CA GLN A 48 4.72 -5.07 -9.04
C GLN A 48 3.45 -4.56 -9.76
N TYR A 49 2.70 -3.66 -9.14
CA TYR A 49 1.51 -3.03 -9.73
C TYR A 49 1.84 -1.75 -10.51
N TRP A 50 3.02 -1.16 -10.26
CA TRP A 50 3.47 0.08 -10.89
C TRP A 50 4.35 -0.16 -12.12
N ILE A 51 5.17 -1.22 -12.12
CA ILE A 51 6.01 -1.61 -13.25
C ILE A 51 5.24 -2.57 -14.15
N GLN A 52 4.31 -2.03 -14.95
CA GLN A 52 3.96 -2.66 -16.23
C GLN A 52 4.27 -1.68 -17.35
N PRO A 53 5.48 -1.73 -17.96
CA PRO A 53 5.55 -1.36 -19.36
C PRO A 53 4.62 -2.33 -20.10
N GLN A 54 3.72 -1.82 -20.94
CA GLN A 54 3.00 -2.65 -21.91
C GLN A 54 4.03 -3.38 -22.79
N LYS A 55 4.48 -4.56 -22.35
CA LYS A 55 5.34 -5.42 -23.14
C LYS A 55 4.41 -6.10 -24.14
N GLY A 56 4.53 -5.72 -25.41
CA GLY A 56 3.95 -6.48 -26.52
C GLY A 56 4.36 -7.96 -26.44
N PRO A 57 3.67 -8.85 -27.17
CA PRO A 57 3.81 -10.29 -26.98
C PRO A 57 5.22 -10.75 -27.37
N SER A 58 6.08 -11.01 -26.39
CA SER A 58 7.38 -11.64 -26.62
C SER A 58 7.36 -13.09 -26.13
N ASN A 59 7.24 -14.01 -27.08
CA ASN A 59 7.56 -15.42 -26.92
C ASN A 59 9.06 -15.57 -26.58
N HIS A 60 9.40 -15.95 -25.35
CA HIS A 60 10.63 -16.70 -25.10
C HIS A 60 10.64 -17.35 -23.70
N ASN A 61 10.49 -18.67 -23.71
CA ASN A 61 11.22 -19.66 -22.91
C ASN A 61 11.21 -19.60 -21.37
N LEU A 62 10.39 -20.49 -20.81
CA LEU A 62 10.70 -21.47 -19.75
C LEU A 62 12.08 -21.36 -19.08
N GLU A 63 12.10 -21.01 -17.80
CA GLU A 63 13.13 -21.47 -16.87
C GLU A 63 12.47 -21.81 -15.50
N PRO A 64 12.89 -22.89 -14.81
CA PRO A 64 12.06 -23.58 -13.82
C PRO A 64 12.03 -22.88 -12.45
N GLN A 65 10.88 -22.98 -11.76
CA GLN A 65 10.81 -22.71 -10.33
C GLN A 65 11.79 -23.61 -9.56
N PRO A 66 12.61 -23.06 -8.64
CA PRO A 66 13.27 -23.90 -7.65
C PRO A 66 12.23 -24.34 -6.62
N VAL A 67 11.82 -25.61 -6.71
CA VAL A 67 11.02 -26.28 -5.68
C VAL A 67 11.96 -26.59 -4.51
N TYR A 68 12.18 -25.62 -3.63
CA TYR A 68 12.77 -25.91 -2.33
C TYR A 68 11.65 -26.38 -1.40
N SER A 69 11.58 -27.70 -1.17
CA SER A 69 10.63 -28.32 -0.26
C SER A 69 10.99 -27.93 1.18
N ALA A 70 10.04 -27.33 1.91
CA ALA A 70 10.19 -26.89 3.30
C ALA A 70 10.60 -28.01 4.29
N TRP A 71 10.54 -29.27 3.87
CA TRP A 71 10.87 -30.44 4.69
C TRP A 71 12.36 -30.80 4.69
N ASP A 72 13.15 -30.26 3.77
CA ASP A 72 14.58 -30.60 3.60
C ASP A 72 15.51 -29.81 4.55
N LEU A 73 14.96 -28.83 5.28
CA LEU A 73 15.70 -28.00 6.24
C LEU A 73 15.65 -28.52 7.70
N LEU A 74 14.94 -29.63 7.95
CA LEU A 74 14.69 -30.12 9.31
C LEU A 74 15.56 -31.33 9.71
N SER A 75 16.52 -31.74 8.88
CA SER A 75 17.37 -32.92 9.14
C SER A 75 18.78 -32.60 9.66
N ASP A 76 19.06 -31.36 10.06
CA ASP A 76 20.36 -31.02 10.66
C ASP A 76 20.24 -30.89 12.19
N GLU A 77 20.32 -32.03 12.87
CA GLU A 77 20.44 -32.12 14.32
C GLU A 77 21.94 -32.09 14.66
N GLY A 78 22.49 -30.89 14.89
CA GLY A 78 23.92 -30.73 15.14
C GLY A 78 24.29 -29.41 15.80
N GLU A 79 24.55 -29.50 17.10
CA GLU A 79 25.43 -28.62 17.88
C GLU A 79 24.88 -27.25 18.37
N ALA A 80 25.02 -27.08 19.68
CA ALA A 80 24.66 -25.93 20.48
C ALA A 80 25.19 -24.60 19.92
N ALA A 81 24.29 -23.83 19.30
CA ALA A 81 24.45 -22.39 19.13
C ALA A 81 23.44 -21.68 20.04
N ASP A 82 23.95 -20.77 20.87
CA ASP A 82 23.16 -19.83 21.66
C ASP A 82 22.13 -19.10 20.78
N ALA A 83 20.89 -19.58 20.79
CA ALA A 83 19.80 -19.12 19.94
C ALA A 83 19.17 -17.79 20.41
N SER A 84 19.83 -17.04 21.29
CA SER A 84 19.32 -15.76 21.81
C SER A 84 19.54 -14.55 20.88
N SER A 85 20.04 -14.71 19.65
CA SER A 85 20.50 -13.57 18.84
C SER A 85 19.97 -13.43 17.40
N LEU A 86 18.97 -14.21 16.97
CA LEU A 86 18.57 -14.23 15.55
C LEU A 86 17.07 -14.10 15.30
N ILE A 87 16.34 -13.33 16.11
CA ILE A 87 15.06 -12.77 15.66
C ILE A 87 15.42 -11.46 14.97
N PRO A 88 15.33 -11.34 13.63
CA PRO A 88 15.44 -10.05 12.97
C PRO A 88 14.38 -9.16 13.61
N LEU A 89 14.81 -8.04 14.21
CA LEU A 89 13.87 -6.98 14.54
C LEU A 89 13.31 -6.55 13.19
N ASP A 90 12.07 -6.93 12.91
CA ASP A 90 11.27 -6.32 11.86
C ASP A 90 11.01 -4.89 12.32
N ASP A 91 12.05 -4.05 12.20
CA ASP A 91 11.94 -2.61 12.23
C ASP A 91 11.18 -2.24 10.95
N GLY A 92 9.89 -2.62 10.92
CA GLY A 92 9.02 -2.49 9.78
C GLY A 92 9.08 -1.06 9.27
N VAL A 93 8.85 -0.88 7.97
CA VAL A 93 8.97 0.43 7.32
C VAL A 93 8.24 1.47 8.18
N PRO A 94 8.95 2.50 8.69
CA PRO A 94 8.37 3.42 9.64
C PRO A 94 7.16 4.11 9.01
N VAL A 95 6.04 4.05 9.72
CA VAL A 95 4.77 4.64 9.27
C VAL A 95 4.95 6.13 9.05
N ASP A 96 4.69 6.59 7.81
CA ASP A 96 4.75 8.01 7.47
C ASP A 96 3.45 8.71 7.91
N PHE A 97 3.42 9.13 9.17
CA PHE A 97 2.27 9.85 9.73
C PHE A 97 1.95 11.15 8.99
N GLY A 98 2.95 11.81 8.40
CA GLY A 98 2.73 13.01 7.60
C GLY A 98 2.00 12.70 6.30
N ALA A 99 2.39 11.64 5.61
CA ALA A 99 1.67 11.15 4.43
C ALA A 99 0.20 10.81 4.76
N ILE A 100 -0.02 10.13 5.90
CA ILE A 100 -1.38 9.80 6.38
C ILE A 100 -2.19 11.07 6.63
N GLU A 101 -1.63 12.05 7.35
CA GLU A 101 -2.33 13.31 7.66
C GLU A 101 -2.70 14.09 6.40
N VAL A 102 -1.81 14.15 5.41
CA VAL A 102 -2.08 14.80 4.11
C VAL A 102 -3.23 14.09 3.39
N VAL A 103 -3.23 12.76 3.33
CA VAL A 103 -4.29 12.01 2.66
C VAL A 103 -5.62 12.14 3.42
N GLN A 104 -5.60 12.11 4.76
CA GLN A 104 -6.79 12.36 5.56
C GLN A 104 -7.37 13.75 5.28
N CYS A 105 -6.52 14.79 5.25
CA CYS A 105 -6.92 16.15 4.90
C CYS A 105 -7.56 16.23 3.51
N LEU A 106 -6.98 15.56 2.51
CA LEU A 106 -7.51 15.50 1.15
C LEU A 106 -8.91 14.87 1.09
N ILE A 107 -9.18 13.86 1.93
CA ILE A 107 -10.48 13.20 2.01
C ILE A 107 -11.50 14.10 2.71
N GLU A 108 -11.19 14.59 3.91
CA GLU A 108 -12.11 15.37 4.75
C GLU A 108 -12.46 16.73 4.12
N HIS A 109 -11.49 17.36 3.46
CA HIS A 109 -11.65 18.68 2.84
C HIS A 109 -11.76 18.59 1.32
N HIS A 110 -12.11 17.43 0.75
CA HIS A 110 -12.20 17.22 -0.70
C HIS A 110 -12.97 18.34 -1.41
N ASN A 111 -14.16 18.70 -0.91
CA ASN A 111 -14.97 19.76 -1.51
C ASN A 111 -14.26 21.13 -1.47
N ALA A 112 -13.67 21.50 -0.33
CA ALA A 112 -12.97 22.77 -0.22
C ALA A 112 -11.74 22.86 -1.15
N ILE A 113 -11.14 21.71 -1.49
CA ILE A 113 -9.92 21.62 -2.30
C ILE A 113 -10.23 21.49 -3.80
N PHE A 114 -11.27 20.72 -4.16
CA PHE A 114 -11.52 20.33 -5.55
C PHE A 114 -12.86 20.79 -6.13
N THR A 115 -13.84 21.17 -5.31
CA THR A 115 -15.05 21.81 -5.86
C THR A 115 -14.84 23.31 -5.92
N ASP A 116 -14.77 23.83 -7.15
CA ASP A 116 -15.06 25.25 -7.40
C ASP A 116 -16.47 25.56 -6.86
N ALA A 117 -16.73 26.82 -6.49
CA ALA A 117 -18.00 27.27 -5.93
C ALA A 117 -19.24 26.96 -6.82
N ASN A 118 -19.03 26.52 -8.06
CA ASN A 118 -20.08 26.05 -8.96
C ASN A 118 -19.97 24.55 -9.23
N GLU A 119 -20.87 23.81 -8.59
CA GLU A 119 -21.48 22.56 -9.06
C GLU A 119 -20.56 21.40 -9.48
N THR A 120 -20.51 20.34 -8.67
CA THR A 120 -20.70 18.98 -9.22
C THR A 120 -21.45 18.09 -8.24
N ILE A 121 -22.78 18.03 -8.38
CA ILE A 121 -23.59 16.96 -7.79
C ILE A 121 -23.36 15.70 -8.63
N TRP A 122 -22.44 14.85 -8.20
CA TRP A 122 -22.26 13.53 -8.79
C TRP A 122 -23.39 12.61 -8.29
N LYS A 123 -24.44 12.42 -9.11
CA LYS A 123 -25.51 11.43 -8.89
C LYS A 123 -24.99 9.99 -9.06
#